data_AF-A0A0C3PAH0-F1
#
_entry.id   AF-A0A0C3PAH0-F1
#
_cell.length_a   1.000
_cell.length_b   1.000
_cell.length_c   1.000
_cell.angle_alpha   90.00
_cell.angle_beta   90.00
_cell.angle_gamma   90.00
#
_symmetry.space_group_name_H-M   'P 1'
#
loop_
_entity.id
_entity.type
_entity.pdbx_description
1 polymer ?
#
loop_
_entity_poly.entity_id
_entity_poly.type
_entity_poly.pdbx_seq_one_letter_code
_entity_poly.pdbx_strand_id
1 'polypeptide(L)'
;MGVTGLWQVITPAAKKYSLQELMVNHMFNPDGTKHSEHLFRIGVDASLWMANCQHSFRHGHAQCGQNLELRMLFYKLAHLYCTPADVLFIFDGPQKPAIKWGKKVVTIPPWLTTYFKDFASAFGFQTHEAAGKAEAELAALNQLGVIDAVWTEDSDALVFGTLTVDNNNDKSVLMYSANGLAQESTVALTKGGLLLMALFCGGDYDNGLSHCGWKTTHVLAQHGVGDELLHAATTTANEDDLTTFLGPWVKHIHDLLTKMGCKKLSATFPTDFPSPAVVLAYVKPSITFTCADPGPPQALSMLLRMLQGIDLEQLAFLCKFRFGWSRGGPPVPVHAIESSGTLGKLKNLVYEGVCIRNLCGVSRLYHVIV
;
A
#
# COMPACT_ATOMS: atom_id res chain seq x y z
N MET A 1 -5.44 -2.79 -9.77
CA MET A 1 -6.43 -1.96 -9.04
C MET A 1 -6.01 -0.50 -9.16
N GLY A 2 -6.87 0.44 -8.80
CA GLY A 2 -6.59 1.88 -8.85
C GLY A 2 -6.89 2.59 -10.17
N VAL A 3 -6.23 3.74 -10.38
CA VAL A 3 -6.34 4.56 -11.60
C VAL A 3 -6.34 3.74 -12.89
N THR A 4 -7.43 3.87 -13.66
CA THR A 4 -7.61 3.12 -14.91
C THR A 4 -6.53 3.49 -15.92
N GLY A 5 -5.80 2.48 -16.42
CA GLY A 5 -4.81 2.68 -17.48
C GLY A 5 -3.44 3.18 -16.99
N LEU A 6 -3.26 3.42 -15.69
CA LEU A 6 -2.02 3.99 -15.16
C LEU A 6 -0.82 3.04 -15.29
N TRP A 7 -0.99 1.76 -14.97
CA TRP A 7 0.08 0.75 -15.12
C TRP A 7 0.65 0.69 -16.54
N GLN A 8 -0.19 0.82 -17.56
CA GLN A 8 0.21 0.84 -18.97
C GLN A 8 1.13 2.03 -19.30
N VAL A 9 0.99 3.14 -18.58
CA VAL A 9 1.84 4.32 -18.74
C VAL A 9 3.14 4.17 -17.98
N ILE A 10 3.09 3.73 -16.72
CA ILE A 10 4.25 3.79 -15.81
C ILE A 10 5.18 2.58 -15.86
N THR A 11 4.77 1.46 -16.45
CA THR A 11 5.60 0.23 -16.55
C THR A 11 7.04 0.49 -17.02
N PRO A 12 7.31 1.35 -18.01
CA PRO A 12 8.68 1.62 -18.46
C PRO A 12 9.60 2.21 -17.38
N ALA A 13 9.05 2.90 -16.38
CA ALA A 13 9.82 3.50 -15.29
C ALA A 13 10.11 2.55 -14.12
N ALA A 14 9.63 1.30 -14.21
CA ALA A 14 9.79 0.30 -13.15
C ALA A 14 11.26 -0.10 -12.98
N LYS A 15 11.78 -0.01 -11.76
CA LYS A 15 13.07 -0.62 -11.40
C LYS A 15 12.84 -1.99 -10.78
N LYS A 16 13.44 -3.02 -11.36
CA LYS A 16 13.29 -4.40 -10.90
C LYS A 16 14.40 -4.77 -9.93
N TYR A 17 14.02 -5.33 -8.77
CA TYR A 17 14.94 -5.85 -7.76
C TYR A 17 14.50 -7.23 -7.29
N SER A 18 15.43 -8.04 -6.77
CA SER A 18 15.02 -9.10 -5.84
C SER A 18 14.73 -8.49 -4.46
N LEU A 19 13.87 -9.13 -3.65
CA LEU A 19 13.63 -8.66 -2.28
C LEU A 19 14.93 -8.61 -1.47
N GLN A 20 15.78 -9.63 -1.62
CA GLN A 20 17.06 -9.71 -0.91
C GLN A 20 18.00 -8.56 -1.31
N GLU A 21 18.11 -8.28 -2.61
CA GLU A 21 18.92 -7.17 -3.12
C GLU A 21 18.47 -5.83 -2.54
N LEU A 22 17.16 -5.57 -2.54
CA LEU A 22 16.61 -4.33 -2.01
C LEU A 22 16.92 -4.16 -0.52
N MET A 23 16.88 -5.25 0.25
CA MET A 23 17.18 -5.24 1.68
C MET A 23 18.67 -5.08 1.97
N VAL A 24 19.53 -5.75 1.20
CA VAL A 24 20.99 -5.63 1.33
C VAL A 24 21.43 -4.22 0.96
N ASN A 25 20.94 -3.67 -0.15
CA ASN A 25 21.26 -2.32 -0.60
C ASN A 25 20.77 -1.24 0.36
N HIS A 26 19.69 -1.50 1.11
CA HIS A 26 19.26 -0.59 2.17
C HIS A 26 20.21 -0.61 3.36
N MET A 27 20.65 -1.80 3.77
CA MET A 27 21.47 -2.01 4.95
C MET A 27 22.94 -1.65 4.74
N PHE A 28 23.48 -1.88 3.55
CA PHE A 28 24.90 -1.82 3.25
C PHE A 28 25.18 -1.02 1.97
N ASN A 29 26.25 -0.25 2.00
CA ASN A 29 26.85 0.35 0.83
C ASN A 29 27.54 -0.73 -0.03
N PRO A 30 27.84 -0.44 -1.32
CA PRO A 30 28.55 -1.39 -2.19
C PRO A 30 29.94 -1.82 -1.69
N ASP A 31 30.58 -1.01 -0.83
CA ASP A 31 31.86 -1.32 -0.19
C ASP A 31 31.71 -2.19 1.07
N GLY A 32 30.50 -2.60 1.41
CA GLY A 32 30.17 -3.43 2.57
C GLY A 32 30.03 -2.64 3.88
N THR A 33 30.22 -1.32 3.87
CA THR A 33 29.97 -0.49 5.06
C THR A 33 28.48 -0.36 5.33
N LYS A 34 28.11 -0.19 6.60
CA LYS A 34 26.71 -0.03 7.00
C LYS A 34 26.15 1.30 6.47
N HIS A 35 25.04 1.23 5.75
CA HIS A 35 24.32 2.39 5.20
C HIS A 35 23.15 2.82 6.09
N SER A 36 22.41 1.85 6.66
CA SER A 36 21.24 2.12 7.49
C SER A 36 21.35 1.50 8.89
N GLU A 37 20.81 2.23 9.88
CA GLU A 37 20.68 1.80 11.28
C GLU A 37 19.46 0.91 11.54
N HIS A 38 18.58 0.76 10.57
CA HIS A 38 17.38 -0.06 10.68
C HIS A 38 17.19 -0.94 9.44
N LEU A 39 16.49 -2.06 9.64
CA LEU A 39 16.04 -2.89 8.52
C LEU A 39 15.12 -2.08 7.61
N PHE A 40 15.00 -2.53 6.36
CA PHE A 40 14.08 -1.93 5.41
C PHE A 40 12.65 -1.99 5.96
N ARG A 41 11.95 -0.87 5.96
CA ARG A 41 10.60 -0.72 6.52
C ARG A 41 9.56 -0.69 5.41
N ILE A 42 8.62 -1.62 5.45
CA ILE A 42 7.57 -1.77 4.45
C ILE A 42 6.22 -1.46 5.08
N GLY A 43 5.51 -0.49 4.52
CA GLY A 43 4.09 -0.29 4.79
C GLY A 43 3.23 -1.14 3.86
N VAL A 44 2.16 -1.74 4.38
CA VAL A 44 1.24 -2.60 3.61
C VAL A 44 -0.20 -2.17 3.86
N ASP A 45 -0.98 -2.03 2.80
CA ASP A 45 -2.44 -1.87 2.90
C ASP A 45 -3.08 -3.22 3.27
N ALA A 46 -3.62 -3.30 4.49
CA ALA A 46 -4.26 -4.51 4.98
C ALA A 46 -5.60 -4.81 4.29
N SER A 47 -6.34 -3.78 3.85
CA SER A 47 -7.63 -3.92 3.17
C SER A 47 -7.49 -4.68 1.85
N LEU A 48 -6.46 -4.38 1.07
CA LEU A 48 -6.17 -5.09 -0.18
C LEU A 48 -5.89 -6.58 0.06
N TRP A 49 -5.11 -6.89 1.09
CA TRP A 49 -4.79 -8.28 1.46
C TRP A 49 -6.03 -9.07 1.88
N MET A 50 -6.89 -8.46 2.71
CA MET A 50 -8.16 -9.08 3.11
C MET A 50 -9.09 -9.32 1.92
N ALA A 51 -9.22 -8.34 1.03
CA ALA A 51 -10.05 -8.44 -0.17
C ALA A 51 -9.57 -9.59 -1.08
N ASN A 52 -8.26 -9.70 -1.32
CA ASN A 52 -7.67 -10.75 -2.15
C ASN A 52 -7.90 -12.15 -1.54
N CYS A 53 -7.77 -12.28 -0.21
CA CYS A 53 -8.06 -13.53 0.48
C CYS A 53 -9.54 -13.91 0.38
N GLN A 54 -10.47 -12.96 0.55
CA GLN A 54 -11.92 -13.22 0.45
C GLN A 54 -12.39 -13.52 -0.99
N HIS A 55 -11.84 -12.81 -1.99
CA HIS A 55 -12.21 -13.01 -3.39
C HIS A 55 -11.86 -14.42 -3.88
N SER A 56 -10.70 -14.93 -3.44
CA SER A 56 -10.19 -16.25 -3.81
C SER A 56 -11.12 -17.42 -3.44
N PHE A 57 -12.11 -17.20 -2.55
CA PHE A 57 -13.01 -18.25 -2.04
C PHE A 57 -14.50 -17.96 -2.27
N ARG A 58 -14.87 -17.10 -3.24
CA ARG A 58 -16.27 -16.81 -3.58
C ARG A 58 -17.08 -18.01 -4.10
N HIS A 59 -16.43 -19.09 -4.53
CA HIS A 59 -17.07 -20.35 -4.93
C HIS A 59 -16.77 -21.42 -3.87
N GLY A 60 -17.82 -21.95 -3.24
CA GLY A 60 -17.69 -22.80 -2.06
C GLY A 60 -16.92 -24.10 -2.33
N HIS A 61 -16.06 -24.48 -1.38
CA HIS A 61 -15.34 -25.75 -1.40
C HIS A 61 -15.58 -26.52 -0.10
N ALA A 62 -16.39 -27.58 -0.18
CA ALA A 62 -16.75 -28.43 0.95
C ALA A 62 -15.58 -29.26 1.54
N GLN A 63 -14.37 -29.19 0.96
CA GLN A 63 -13.24 -30.05 1.34
C GLN A 63 -12.01 -29.32 1.92
N CYS A 64 -12.02 -27.99 2.03
CA CYS A 64 -10.76 -27.24 2.21
C CYS A 64 -10.39 -26.91 3.69
N GLY A 65 -11.21 -27.28 4.68
CA GLY A 65 -10.93 -27.05 6.11
C GLY A 65 -11.45 -25.70 6.62
N GLN A 66 -11.24 -25.40 7.92
CA GLN A 66 -11.85 -24.25 8.60
C GLN A 66 -11.15 -22.92 8.25
N ASN A 67 -11.94 -21.85 8.05
CA ASN A 67 -11.51 -20.45 7.90
C ASN A 67 -10.42 -20.23 6.82
N LEU A 68 -10.72 -20.54 5.56
CA LEU A 68 -9.76 -20.54 4.45
C LEU A 68 -9.16 -19.17 4.12
N GLU A 69 -9.98 -18.13 4.14
CA GLU A 69 -9.58 -16.74 3.91
C GLU A 69 -8.52 -16.34 4.94
N LEU A 70 -8.78 -16.68 6.21
CA LEU A 70 -7.88 -16.41 7.33
C LEU A 70 -6.63 -17.28 7.27
N ARG A 71 -6.74 -18.51 6.77
CA ARG A 71 -5.59 -19.40 6.61
C ARG A 71 -4.66 -18.95 5.47
N MET A 72 -5.22 -18.46 4.36
CA MET A 72 -4.43 -17.81 3.32
C MET A 72 -3.72 -16.58 3.84
N LEU A 73 -4.41 -15.77 4.64
CA LEU A 73 -3.80 -14.62 5.30
C LEU A 73 -2.64 -15.04 6.21
N PHE A 74 -2.80 -16.09 7.01
CA PHE A 74 -1.73 -16.67 7.82
C PHE A 74 -0.53 -17.08 6.95
N TYR A 75 -0.74 -17.75 5.82
CA TYR A 75 0.36 -18.16 4.95
C TYR A 75 1.09 -16.96 4.34
N LYS A 76 0.37 -15.91 3.95
CA LYS A 76 0.99 -14.67 3.48
C LYS A 76 1.81 -14.00 4.58
N LEU A 77 1.32 -13.96 5.82
CA LEU A 77 2.05 -13.42 6.97
C LEU A 77 3.30 -14.25 7.29
N ALA A 78 3.20 -15.57 7.28
CA ALA A 78 4.33 -16.47 7.49
C ALA A 78 5.41 -16.28 6.41
N HIS A 79 5.01 -16.17 5.14
CA HIS A 79 5.93 -15.89 4.04
C HIS A 79 6.61 -14.54 4.20
N LEU A 80 5.85 -13.49 4.54
CA LEU A 80 6.40 -12.16 4.79
C LEU A 80 7.32 -12.12 6.02
N TYR A 81 7.09 -12.99 7.00
CA TYR A 81 7.92 -13.06 8.21
C TYR A 81 9.34 -13.54 7.91
N CYS A 82 9.54 -14.34 6.85
CA CYS A 82 10.84 -14.76 6.33
C CYS A 82 11.63 -13.64 5.65
N THR A 83 11.01 -12.49 5.41
CA THR A 83 11.64 -11.33 4.78
C THR A 83 12.27 -10.46 5.88
N PRO A 84 13.59 -10.18 5.86
CA PRO A 84 14.28 -9.37 6.90
C PRO A 84 13.95 -7.85 6.81
N ALA A 85 12.66 -7.49 6.86
CA ALA A 85 12.13 -6.14 6.81
C ALA A 85 11.18 -5.88 7.97
N ASP A 86 11.18 -4.67 8.52
CA ASP A 86 10.17 -4.27 9.49
C ASP A 86 8.87 -3.96 8.73
N VAL A 87 7.76 -4.61 9.10
CA VAL A 87 6.49 -4.47 8.36
C VAL A 87 5.46 -3.77 9.23
N LEU A 88 4.80 -2.78 8.63
CA LEU A 88 3.67 -2.04 9.20
C LEU A 88 2.43 -2.28 8.36
N PHE A 89 1.40 -2.89 8.95
CA PHE A 89 0.10 -3.02 8.33
C PHE A 89 -0.79 -1.83 8.68
N ILE A 90 -1.28 -1.13 7.65
CA ILE A 90 -2.22 -0.03 7.80
C ILE A 90 -3.63 -0.52 7.45
N PHE A 91 -4.56 -0.27 8.36
CA PHE A 91 -5.99 -0.54 8.19
C PHE A 91 -6.72 0.76 7.87
N ASP A 92 -7.75 0.70 7.02
CA ASP A 92 -8.63 1.83 6.77
C ASP A 92 -9.32 2.32 8.05
N GLY A 93 -9.45 3.64 8.15
CA GLY A 93 -10.10 4.33 9.24
C GLY A 93 -11.58 4.66 9.01
N PRO A 94 -12.23 5.24 10.03
CA PRO A 94 -13.64 5.58 9.98
C PRO A 94 -13.96 6.77 9.06
N GLN A 95 -12.98 7.63 8.75
CA GLN A 95 -13.18 8.82 7.90
C GLN A 95 -13.03 8.54 6.40
N LYS A 96 -13.06 7.27 5.99
CA LYS A 96 -13.08 6.93 4.56
C LYS A 96 -14.31 7.53 3.88
N PRO A 97 -14.24 7.89 2.59
CA PRO A 97 -15.37 8.47 1.88
C PRO A 97 -16.62 7.59 2.01
N ALA A 98 -17.75 8.18 2.39
CA ALA A 98 -19.01 7.45 2.55
C ALA A 98 -19.57 6.96 1.20
N ILE A 99 -19.12 7.56 0.10
CA ILE A 99 -19.54 7.25 -1.27
C ILE A 99 -18.27 7.08 -2.12
N LYS A 100 -18.19 5.98 -2.87
CA LYS A 100 -17.22 5.75 -3.95
C LYS A 100 -17.99 5.45 -5.23
N TRP A 101 -17.66 6.12 -6.34
CA TRP A 101 -18.31 5.92 -7.64
C TRP A 101 -19.85 6.04 -7.60
N GLY A 102 -20.39 6.96 -6.79
CA GLY A 102 -21.83 7.10 -6.58
C GLY A 102 -22.49 5.97 -5.78
N LYS A 103 -21.71 5.01 -5.25
CA LYS A 103 -22.18 3.89 -4.41
C LYS A 103 -21.76 4.11 -2.96
N LYS A 104 -22.67 3.80 -2.02
CA LYS A 104 -22.34 3.83 -0.58
C LYS A 104 -21.24 2.82 -0.27
N VAL A 105 -20.22 3.26 0.44
CA VAL A 105 -19.14 2.41 0.92
C VAL A 105 -19.61 1.64 2.14
N VAL A 106 -19.32 0.33 2.18
CA VAL A 106 -19.55 -0.47 3.38
C VAL A 106 -18.54 -0.04 4.44
N THR A 107 -19.05 0.51 5.54
CA THR A 107 -18.24 1.01 6.65
C THR A 107 -17.87 -0.07 7.66
N ILE A 108 -18.58 -1.20 7.65
CA ILE A 108 -18.32 -2.34 8.53
C ILE A 108 -16.96 -2.93 8.16
N PRO A 109 -15.98 -2.98 9.08
CA PRO A 109 -14.72 -3.65 8.84
C PRO A 109 -14.99 -5.11 8.44
N PRO A 110 -14.27 -5.66 7.45
CA PRO A 110 -14.38 -7.08 7.14
C PRO A 110 -14.27 -7.91 8.42
N TRP A 111 -15.06 -8.99 8.54
CA TRP A 111 -14.97 -9.91 9.69
C TRP A 111 -13.54 -10.41 9.96
N LEU A 112 -12.72 -10.40 8.92
CA LEU A 112 -11.32 -10.79 8.91
C LEU A 112 -10.40 -9.80 9.66
N THR A 113 -10.81 -8.54 9.84
CA THR A 113 -9.98 -7.45 10.37
C THR A 113 -9.43 -7.77 11.75
N THR A 114 -10.30 -8.18 12.68
CA THR A 114 -9.88 -8.51 14.06
C THR A 114 -8.87 -9.67 14.05
N TYR A 115 -9.15 -10.72 13.28
CA TYR A 115 -8.27 -11.87 13.19
C TYR A 115 -6.94 -11.56 12.48
N PHE A 116 -6.96 -10.68 11.49
CA PHE A 116 -5.73 -10.16 10.89
C PHE A 116 -4.89 -9.48 11.97
N LYS A 117 -5.45 -8.50 12.68
CA LYS A 117 -4.73 -7.80 13.75
C LYS A 117 -4.17 -8.79 14.78
N ASP A 118 -4.94 -9.80 15.20
CA ASP A 118 -4.49 -10.85 16.13
C ASP A 118 -3.28 -11.64 15.59
N PHE A 119 -3.35 -12.12 14.34
CA PHE A 119 -2.26 -12.88 13.73
C PHE A 119 -1.04 -12.01 13.45
N ALA A 120 -1.23 -10.79 12.93
CA ALA A 120 -0.14 -9.86 12.66
C ALA A 120 0.64 -9.55 13.94
N SER A 121 -0.05 -9.22 15.03
CA SER A 121 0.55 -9.00 16.34
C SER A 121 1.25 -10.26 16.85
N ALA A 122 0.67 -11.45 16.70
CA ALA A 122 1.31 -12.70 17.10
C ALA A 122 2.60 -13.00 16.31
N PHE A 123 2.68 -12.60 15.04
CA PHE A 123 3.91 -12.64 14.25
C PHE A 123 4.93 -11.56 14.66
N GLY A 124 4.55 -10.58 15.48
CA GLY A 124 5.39 -9.43 15.85
C GLY A 124 5.35 -8.29 14.82
N PHE A 125 4.40 -8.29 13.89
CA PHE A 125 4.20 -7.19 12.96
C PHE A 125 3.45 -6.03 13.63
N GLN A 126 3.79 -4.81 13.22
CA GLN A 126 3.10 -3.63 13.70
C GLN A 126 1.81 -3.41 12.91
N THR A 127 0.78 -2.91 13.61
CA THR A 127 -0.50 -2.55 12.99
C THR A 127 -0.86 -1.11 13.38
N HIS A 128 -1.45 -0.38 12.45
CA HIS A 128 -1.94 0.98 12.67
C HIS A 128 -3.26 1.19 11.92
N GLU A 129 -4.12 2.03 12.47
CA GLU A 129 -5.39 2.39 11.86
C GLU A 129 -5.29 3.83 11.34
N ALA A 130 -5.51 4.01 10.04
CA ALA A 130 -5.51 5.32 9.41
C ALA A 130 -6.70 6.17 9.91
N ALA A 131 -6.70 7.48 9.64
CA ALA A 131 -7.88 8.30 9.87
C ALA A 131 -8.93 8.04 8.79
N GLY A 132 -8.52 8.08 7.52
CA GLY A 132 -9.33 7.82 6.34
C GLY A 132 -8.89 6.55 5.62
N LYS A 133 -8.15 6.70 4.51
CA LYS A 133 -7.67 5.57 3.72
C LYS A 133 -6.27 5.14 4.13
N ALA A 134 -6.03 3.83 4.11
CA ALA A 134 -4.72 3.26 4.38
C ALA A 134 -3.64 3.77 3.41
N GLU A 135 -3.93 3.86 2.11
CA GLU A 135 -2.98 4.35 1.10
C GLU A 135 -2.50 5.78 1.34
N ALA A 136 -3.39 6.68 1.77
CA ALA A 136 -3.05 8.07 2.06
C ALA A 136 -2.15 8.17 3.30
N GLU A 137 -2.45 7.39 4.34
CA GLU A 137 -1.63 7.29 5.54
C GLU A 137 -0.24 6.70 5.21
N LEU A 138 -0.20 5.62 4.41
CA LEU A 138 1.04 5.00 3.92
C LEU A 138 1.91 5.99 3.13
N ALA A 139 1.29 6.78 2.25
CA ALA A 139 1.98 7.82 1.50
C ALA A 139 2.62 8.87 2.40
N ALA A 140 1.86 9.35 3.39
CA ALA A 140 2.35 10.33 4.34
C ALA A 140 3.50 9.75 5.20
N LEU A 141 3.37 8.50 5.66
CA LEU A 141 4.44 7.81 6.42
C LEU A 141 5.70 7.61 5.58
N ASN A 142 5.56 7.32 4.29
CA ASN A 142 6.71 7.17 3.40
C ASN A 142 7.41 8.51 3.14
N GLN A 143 6.64 9.58 2.92
CA GLN A 143 7.19 10.94 2.75
C GLN A 143 7.90 11.46 4.00
N LEU A 144 7.43 11.08 5.20
CA LEU A 144 8.07 11.41 6.47
C LEU A 144 9.28 10.51 6.80
N GLY A 145 9.61 9.52 5.96
CA GLY A 145 10.71 8.57 6.21
C GLY A 145 10.44 7.60 7.37
N VAL A 146 9.18 7.42 7.76
CA VAL A 146 8.78 6.43 8.78
C VAL A 146 8.88 5.02 8.20
N ILE A 147 8.46 4.85 6.96
CA ILE A 147 8.62 3.63 6.16
C ILE A 147 9.42 3.94 4.90
N ASP A 148 10.18 2.97 4.42
CA ASP A 148 11.06 3.12 3.26
C ASP A 148 10.30 2.91 1.95
N ALA A 149 9.30 2.02 1.94
CA ALA A 149 8.42 1.81 0.79
C ALA A 149 7.01 1.33 1.18
N VAL A 150 6.08 1.45 0.22
CA VAL A 150 4.72 0.91 0.32
C VAL A 150 4.58 -0.29 -0.59
N TRP A 151 4.25 -1.46 -0.04
CA TRP A 151 3.91 -2.63 -0.83
C TRP A 151 2.42 -2.59 -1.19
N THR A 152 2.11 -2.36 -2.46
CA THR A 152 0.73 -2.35 -2.96
C THR A 152 0.67 -2.67 -4.46
N GLU A 153 -0.41 -3.34 -4.86
CA GLU A 153 -0.82 -3.59 -6.27
C GLU A 153 -1.83 -2.53 -6.75
N ASP A 154 -2.17 -1.57 -5.88
CA ASP A 154 -3.08 -0.48 -6.15
C ASP A 154 -2.29 0.77 -6.57
N SER A 155 -2.57 1.26 -7.79
CA SER A 155 -1.88 2.42 -8.33
C SER A 155 -2.35 3.75 -7.72
N ASP A 156 -3.45 3.77 -6.98
CA ASP A 156 -3.93 4.99 -6.31
C ASP A 156 -2.93 5.49 -5.26
N ALA A 157 -2.18 4.59 -4.61
CA ALA A 157 -1.07 4.94 -3.73
C ALA A 157 -0.02 5.86 -4.39
N LEU A 158 0.26 5.70 -5.69
CA LEU A 158 1.24 6.53 -6.41
C LEU A 158 0.78 7.99 -6.53
N VAL A 159 -0.55 8.21 -6.61
CA VAL A 159 -1.14 9.56 -6.71
C VAL A 159 -0.86 10.37 -5.44
N PHE A 160 -0.83 9.70 -4.27
CA PHE A 160 -0.47 10.33 -3.01
C PHE A 160 1.03 10.64 -2.88
N GLY A 161 1.87 10.10 -3.77
CA GLY A 161 3.31 10.34 -3.84
C GLY A 161 4.15 9.36 -3.03
N THR A 162 3.81 8.07 -3.10
CA THR A 162 4.57 6.96 -2.50
C THR A 162 5.75 6.51 -3.37
N LEU A 163 6.78 5.95 -2.73
CA LEU A 163 7.64 4.95 -3.31
C LEU A 163 6.91 3.59 -3.24
N THR A 164 6.36 3.14 -4.37
CA THR A 164 5.57 1.91 -4.43
C THR A 164 6.42 0.73 -4.85
N VAL A 165 6.22 -0.38 -4.16
CA VAL A 165 6.76 -1.70 -4.45
C VAL A 165 5.61 -2.61 -4.83
N ASP A 166 5.66 -3.17 -6.03
CA ASP A 166 4.68 -4.12 -6.55
C ASP A 166 5.30 -5.51 -6.71
N ASN A 167 4.53 -6.57 -6.45
CA ASN A 167 5.01 -7.94 -6.62
C ASN A 167 4.96 -8.30 -8.11
N ASN A 168 6.11 -8.66 -8.68
CA ASN A 168 6.16 -9.07 -10.09
C ASN A 168 5.88 -10.57 -10.25
N ASN A 169 6.56 -11.43 -9.46
CA ASN A 169 6.58 -12.89 -9.67
C ASN A 169 7.14 -13.68 -8.46
N ASP A 170 6.77 -13.35 -7.22
CA ASP A 170 7.20 -13.96 -5.93
C ASP A 170 8.73 -13.94 -5.64
N LYS A 171 9.56 -13.66 -6.65
CA LYS A 171 11.03 -13.63 -6.59
C LYS A 171 11.60 -12.24 -6.81
N SER A 172 10.81 -11.34 -7.37
CA SER A 172 11.22 -9.98 -7.70
C SER A 172 10.10 -9.00 -7.49
N VAL A 173 10.50 -7.78 -7.15
CA VAL A 173 9.62 -6.64 -6.98
C VAL A 173 9.91 -5.57 -8.04
N LEU A 174 8.87 -4.82 -8.39
CA LEU A 174 8.97 -3.62 -9.22
C LEU A 174 8.84 -2.40 -8.31
N MET A 175 9.80 -1.48 -8.40
CA MET A 175 9.81 -0.26 -7.61
C MET A 175 9.56 0.95 -8.51
N TYR A 176 8.60 1.77 -8.11
CA TYR A 176 8.21 3.01 -8.79
C TYR A 176 8.43 4.18 -7.83
N SER A 177 9.24 5.14 -8.24
CA SER A 177 9.51 6.37 -7.48
C SER A 177 8.98 7.58 -8.24
N ALA A 178 8.50 8.60 -7.53
CA ALA A 178 8.05 9.85 -8.17
C ALA A 178 9.12 10.44 -9.11
N ASN A 179 10.39 10.44 -8.68
CA ASN A 179 11.51 10.88 -9.52
C ASN A 179 11.68 10.00 -10.76
N GLY A 180 11.59 8.67 -10.63
CA GLY A 180 11.67 7.75 -11.76
C GLY A 180 10.54 7.96 -12.78
N LEU A 181 9.31 8.18 -12.30
CA LEU A 181 8.16 8.45 -13.16
C LEU A 181 8.32 9.77 -13.93
N ALA A 182 8.87 10.81 -13.29
CA ALA A 182 9.08 12.11 -13.90
C ALA A 182 10.27 12.14 -14.87
N GLN A 183 11.35 11.41 -14.56
CA GLN A 183 12.59 11.42 -15.36
C GLN A 183 12.55 10.44 -16.54
N GLU A 184 11.76 9.36 -16.45
CA GLU A 184 11.67 8.40 -17.55
C GLU A 184 10.96 9.04 -18.74
N SER A 185 11.69 9.20 -19.85
CA SER A 185 11.27 10.03 -20.99
C SER A 185 9.93 9.63 -21.63
N THR A 186 9.62 8.33 -21.63
CA THR A 186 8.34 7.82 -22.18
C THR A 186 7.19 7.95 -21.19
N VAL A 187 7.48 8.17 -19.91
CA VAL A 187 6.50 8.32 -18.83
C VAL A 187 6.27 9.80 -18.54
N ALA A 188 7.31 10.55 -18.15
CA ALA A 188 7.26 12.00 -17.91
C ALA A 188 6.05 12.43 -17.06
N LEU A 189 5.73 11.68 -16.00
CA LEU A 189 4.59 11.96 -15.12
C LEU A 189 5.07 12.55 -13.79
N THR A 190 4.66 13.79 -13.52
CA THR A 190 4.80 14.47 -12.24
C THR A 190 3.69 14.04 -11.27
N LYS A 191 3.76 14.49 -10.00
CA LYS A 191 2.67 14.28 -9.03
C LYS A 191 1.36 14.93 -9.52
N GLY A 192 1.43 16.12 -10.11
CA GLY A 192 0.26 16.75 -10.72
C GLY A 192 -0.26 15.96 -11.93
N GLY A 193 0.63 15.38 -12.73
CA GLY A 193 0.27 14.45 -13.81
C GLY A 193 -0.47 13.20 -13.30
N LEU A 194 0.00 12.59 -12.21
CA LEU A 194 -0.68 11.45 -11.58
C LEU A 194 -2.06 11.83 -11.01
N LEU A 195 -2.18 13.02 -10.41
CA LEU A 195 -3.48 13.55 -9.98
C LEU A 195 -4.44 13.70 -11.17
N LEU A 196 -3.96 14.26 -12.29
CA LEU A 196 -4.75 14.41 -13.50
C LEU A 196 -5.22 13.05 -14.05
N MET A 197 -4.31 12.07 -14.06
CA MET A 197 -4.60 10.68 -14.43
C MET A 197 -5.73 10.09 -13.58
N ALA A 198 -5.66 10.25 -12.26
CA ALA A 198 -6.67 9.75 -11.32
C ALA A 198 -8.04 10.43 -11.52
N LEU A 199 -8.06 11.73 -11.78
CA LEU A 199 -9.28 12.50 -12.01
C LEU A 199 -9.93 12.14 -13.35
N PHE A 200 -9.16 12.04 -14.44
CA PHE A 200 -9.73 11.91 -15.79
C PHE A 200 -10.00 10.46 -16.17
N CYS A 201 -9.13 9.53 -15.76
CA CYS A 201 -9.28 8.12 -16.12
C CYS A 201 -10.15 7.36 -15.11
N GLY A 202 -10.46 7.99 -13.98
CA GLY A 202 -11.14 7.37 -12.86
C GLY A 202 -10.15 6.65 -11.95
N GLY A 203 -10.29 6.93 -10.67
CA GLY A 203 -9.58 6.28 -9.58
C GLY A 203 -10.56 6.03 -8.44
N ASP A 204 -10.05 5.96 -7.23
CA ASP A 204 -10.83 5.52 -6.09
C ASP A 204 -11.99 6.43 -5.64
N TYR A 205 -11.98 7.71 -6.04
CA TYR A 205 -12.94 8.72 -5.59
C TYR A 205 -13.98 9.11 -6.66
N ASP A 206 -13.67 8.90 -7.95
CA ASP A 206 -14.54 9.27 -9.06
C ASP A 206 -14.32 8.32 -10.26
N ASN A 207 -15.34 8.14 -11.09
CA ASN A 207 -15.26 7.28 -12.29
C ASN A 207 -14.46 7.92 -13.44
N GLY A 208 -14.13 9.20 -13.31
CA GLY A 208 -13.46 9.99 -14.31
C GLY A 208 -14.37 10.36 -15.48
N LEU A 209 -13.73 10.86 -16.54
CA LEU A 209 -14.42 11.37 -17.71
C LEU A 209 -14.77 10.25 -18.68
N SER A 210 -16.06 10.19 -19.04
CA SER A 210 -16.52 9.30 -20.09
C SER A 210 -15.81 9.60 -21.42
N HIS A 211 -15.31 8.55 -22.07
CA HIS A 211 -14.57 8.64 -23.34
C HIS A 211 -13.22 9.39 -23.27
N CYS A 212 -12.71 9.70 -22.08
CA CYS A 212 -11.34 10.14 -21.89
C CYS A 212 -10.48 8.96 -21.41
N GLY A 213 -9.68 8.40 -22.32
CA GLY A 213 -8.78 7.30 -21.99
C GLY A 213 -7.41 7.79 -21.52
N TRP A 214 -6.66 6.90 -20.86
CA TRP A 214 -5.32 7.17 -20.34
C TRP A 214 -4.35 7.79 -21.35
N LYS A 215 -4.45 7.46 -22.64
CA LYS A 215 -3.58 8.02 -23.69
C LYS A 215 -3.76 9.53 -23.84
N THR A 216 -5.01 10.00 -23.87
CA THR A 216 -5.31 11.43 -23.99
C THR A 216 -4.90 12.16 -22.72
N THR A 217 -5.25 11.58 -21.56
CA THR A 217 -4.91 12.15 -20.26
C THR A 217 -3.40 12.25 -20.04
N HIS A 218 -2.64 11.24 -20.45
CA HIS A 218 -1.18 11.23 -20.36
C HIS A 218 -0.56 12.37 -21.15
N VAL A 219 -1.03 12.61 -22.38
CA VAL A 219 -0.57 13.77 -23.18
C VAL A 219 -0.98 15.09 -22.53
N LEU A 220 -2.19 15.20 -21.97
CA LEU A 220 -2.58 16.40 -21.20
C LEU A 220 -1.69 16.62 -19.97
N ALA A 221 -1.35 15.56 -19.24
CA ALA A 221 -0.47 15.63 -18.08
C ALA A 221 0.90 16.21 -18.46
N GLN A 222 1.42 15.87 -19.64
CA GLN A 222 2.68 16.41 -20.17
C GLN A 222 2.62 17.91 -20.52
N HIS A 223 1.43 18.52 -20.59
CA HIS A 223 1.25 19.96 -20.76
C HIS A 223 1.26 20.73 -19.42
N GLY A 224 1.46 20.06 -18.28
CA GLY A 224 1.62 20.71 -16.97
C GLY A 224 0.31 21.12 -16.29
N VAL A 225 -0.85 20.92 -16.91
CA VAL A 225 -2.16 21.30 -16.34
C VAL A 225 -2.49 20.56 -15.03
N GLY A 226 -1.94 19.37 -14.84
CA GLY A 226 -2.04 18.65 -13.58
C GLY A 226 -1.24 19.31 -12.45
N ASP A 227 -0.07 19.87 -12.77
CA ASP A 227 0.77 20.58 -11.79
C ASP A 227 0.17 21.94 -11.42
N GLU A 228 -0.44 22.65 -12.38
CA GLU A 228 -1.23 23.85 -12.14
C GLU A 228 -2.36 23.57 -11.12
N LEU A 229 -3.12 22.48 -11.34
CA LEU A 229 -4.21 22.08 -10.45
C LEU A 229 -3.71 21.68 -9.06
N LEU A 230 -2.64 20.88 -8.99
CA LEU A 230 -2.03 20.46 -7.73
C LEU A 230 -1.55 21.67 -6.92
N HIS A 231 -0.90 22.63 -7.57
CA HIS A 231 -0.44 23.86 -6.94
C HIS A 231 -1.60 24.68 -6.40
N ALA A 232 -2.64 24.91 -7.20
CA ALA A 232 -3.85 25.60 -6.77
C ALA A 232 -4.49 24.89 -5.57
N ALA A 233 -4.75 23.59 -5.64
CA ALA A 233 -5.37 22.83 -4.55
C ALA A 233 -4.54 22.80 -3.26
N THR A 234 -3.21 22.89 -3.36
CA THR A 234 -2.32 22.95 -2.18
C THR A 234 -2.35 24.34 -1.54
N THR A 235 -2.41 25.40 -2.34
CA THR A 235 -2.29 26.80 -1.89
C THR A 235 -3.63 27.44 -1.52
N THR A 236 -4.75 26.93 -2.02
CA THR A 236 -6.08 27.46 -1.69
C THR A 236 -6.44 27.24 -0.22
N ALA A 237 -7.10 28.23 0.37
CA ALA A 237 -7.48 28.20 1.77
C ALA A 237 -8.76 27.36 1.98
N ASN A 238 -9.69 27.42 1.03
CA ASN A 238 -10.99 26.75 1.10
C ASN A 238 -11.42 26.20 -0.28
N GLU A 239 -12.58 25.54 -0.31
CA GLU A 239 -13.16 24.92 -1.51
C GLU A 239 -13.67 25.95 -2.54
N ASP A 240 -14.13 27.11 -2.09
CA ASP A 240 -14.63 28.19 -2.96
C ASP A 240 -13.50 28.83 -3.79
N ASP A 241 -12.32 29.02 -3.17
CA ASP A 241 -11.13 29.50 -3.85
C ASP A 241 -10.70 28.53 -4.96
N LEU A 242 -10.74 27.23 -4.69
CA LEU A 242 -10.44 26.20 -5.68
C LEU A 242 -11.48 26.20 -6.80
N THR A 243 -12.76 26.33 -6.47
CA THR A 243 -13.86 26.44 -7.45
C THR A 243 -13.64 27.61 -8.40
N THR A 244 -13.18 28.74 -7.87
CA THR A 244 -12.87 29.95 -8.66
C THR A 244 -11.70 29.70 -9.63
N PHE A 245 -10.65 28.98 -9.19
CA PHE A 245 -9.54 28.58 -10.05
C PHE A 245 -9.96 27.61 -11.17
N LEU A 246 -10.87 26.68 -10.87
CA LEU A 246 -11.27 25.63 -11.81
C LEU A 246 -11.92 26.19 -13.08
N GLY A 247 -12.65 27.31 -13.02
CA GLY A 247 -13.30 27.90 -14.20
C GLY A 247 -12.33 28.21 -15.34
N PRO A 248 -11.33 29.09 -15.14
CA PRO A 248 -10.27 29.34 -16.11
C PRO A 248 -9.46 28.11 -16.49
N TRP A 249 -9.19 27.22 -15.53
CA TRP A 249 -8.43 25.98 -15.75
C TRP A 249 -9.16 25.00 -16.69
N VAL A 250 -10.47 24.81 -16.54
CA VAL A 250 -11.30 24.00 -17.45
C VAL A 250 -11.26 24.57 -18.87
N LYS A 251 -11.33 25.90 -19.02
CA LYS A 251 -11.19 26.54 -20.33
C LYS A 251 -9.82 26.25 -20.96
N HIS A 252 -8.75 26.27 -20.18
CA HIS A 252 -7.41 25.90 -20.66
C HIS A 252 -7.38 24.44 -21.16
N ILE A 253 -7.99 23.50 -20.42
CA ILE A 253 -8.14 22.10 -20.84
C ILE A 253 -8.90 21.98 -22.18
N HIS A 254 -10.00 22.72 -22.35
CA HIS A 254 -10.75 22.75 -23.61
C HIS A 254 -9.88 23.19 -24.80
N ASP A 255 -9.08 24.24 -24.62
CA ASP A 255 -8.21 24.76 -25.67
C ASP A 255 -7.14 23.73 -26.05
N LEU A 256 -6.55 23.04 -25.06
CA LEU A 256 -5.59 21.96 -25.29
C LEU A 256 -6.22 20.76 -26.00
N LEU A 257 -7.38 20.28 -25.53
CA LEU A 257 -8.11 19.18 -26.16
C LEU A 257 -8.46 19.50 -27.62
N THR A 258 -8.82 20.75 -27.91
CA THR A 258 -9.11 21.21 -29.27
C THR A 258 -7.85 21.20 -30.14
N LYS A 259 -6.72 21.71 -29.63
CA LYS A 259 -5.41 21.68 -30.31
C LYS A 259 -4.92 20.24 -30.58
N MET A 260 -5.18 19.32 -29.65
CA MET A 260 -4.85 17.89 -29.78
C MET A 260 -5.78 17.13 -30.75
N GLY A 261 -6.79 17.78 -31.32
CA GLY A 261 -7.75 17.12 -32.23
C GLY A 261 -8.83 16.30 -31.51
N CYS A 262 -8.90 16.34 -30.18
CA CYS A 262 -9.91 15.66 -29.37
C CYS A 262 -11.25 16.43 -29.34
N LYS A 263 -11.75 16.83 -30.50
CA LYS A 263 -12.91 17.74 -30.64
C LYS A 263 -14.18 17.23 -29.95
N LYS A 264 -14.45 15.91 -30.02
CA LYS A 264 -15.63 15.32 -29.36
C LYS A 264 -15.55 15.45 -27.85
N LEU A 265 -14.40 15.11 -27.26
CA LEU A 265 -14.17 15.21 -25.82
C LEU A 265 -14.20 16.67 -25.36
N SER A 266 -13.59 17.59 -26.12
CA SER A 266 -13.66 19.02 -25.86
C SER A 266 -15.11 19.51 -25.87
N ALA A 267 -15.93 19.09 -26.84
CA ALA A 267 -17.33 19.52 -26.92
C ALA A 267 -18.24 18.96 -25.81
N THR A 268 -17.87 17.81 -25.23
CA THR A 268 -18.65 17.14 -24.17
C THR A 268 -18.01 17.24 -22.79
N PHE A 269 -16.98 18.08 -22.62
CA PHE A 269 -16.29 18.20 -21.34
C PHE A 269 -17.24 18.84 -20.31
N PRO A 270 -17.42 18.24 -19.13
CA PRO A 270 -18.34 18.77 -18.13
C PRO A 270 -17.83 20.09 -17.53
N THR A 271 -18.74 21.04 -17.30
CA THR A 271 -18.39 22.36 -16.72
C THR A 271 -18.21 22.32 -15.20
N ASP A 272 -18.73 21.29 -14.55
CA ASP A 272 -18.67 21.01 -13.12
C ASP A 272 -17.54 20.03 -12.75
N PHE A 273 -16.66 19.70 -13.71
CA PHE A 273 -15.55 18.78 -13.52
C PHE A 273 -14.19 19.51 -13.46
N PRO A 274 -13.25 19.07 -12.59
CA PRO A 274 -13.43 18.09 -11.52
C PRO A 274 -14.18 18.68 -10.33
N SER A 275 -14.80 17.82 -9.51
CA SER A 275 -15.34 18.24 -8.23
C SER A 275 -14.20 18.72 -7.30
N PRO A 276 -14.29 19.93 -6.73
CA PRO A 276 -13.28 20.44 -5.78
C PRO A 276 -13.05 19.49 -4.60
N ALA A 277 -14.12 18.91 -4.03
CA ALA A 277 -14.03 17.91 -2.98
C ALA A 277 -13.21 16.67 -3.37
N VAL A 278 -13.34 16.19 -4.62
CA VAL A 278 -12.55 15.04 -5.12
C VAL A 278 -11.08 15.42 -5.26
N VAL A 279 -10.77 16.62 -5.78
CA VAL A 279 -9.39 17.12 -5.86
C VAL A 279 -8.78 17.19 -4.45
N LEU A 280 -9.50 17.78 -3.49
CA LEU A 280 -9.04 17.90 -2.11
C LEU A 280 -8.88 16.55 -1.42
N ALA A 281 -9.68 15.54 -1.76
CA ALA A 281 -9.55 14.20 -1.20
C ALA A 281 -8.22 13.51 -1.56
N TYR A 282 -7.61 13.86 -2.71
CA TYR A 282 -6.26 13.42 -3.07
C TYR A 282 -5.16 14.33 -2.51
N VAL A 283 -5.38 15.65 -2.53
CA VAL A 283 -4.34 16.64 -2.20
C VAL A 283 -4.20 16.87 -0.69
N LYS A 284 -5.31 16.84 0.05
CA LYS A 284 -5.40 17.04 1.50
C LYS A 284 -6.17 15.87 2.15
N PRO A 285 -5.65 14.63 2.07
CA PRO A 285 -6.37 13.46 2.59
C PRO A 285 -6.46 13.46 4.12
N SER A 286 -7.50 12.82 4.65
CA SER A 286 -7.64 12.56 6.08
C SER A 286 -6.61 11.51 6.55
N ILE A 287 -5.59 11.97 7.26
CA ILE A 287 -4.52 11.17 7.87
C ILE A 287 -4.44 11.44 9.39
N THR A 288 -3.81 10.55 10.15
CA THR A 288 -3.79 10.64 11.63
C THR A 288 -2.83 11.70 12.18
N PHE A 289 -2.03 12.34 11.33
CA PHE A 289 -1.02 13.32 11.71
C PHE A 289 -0.94 14.47 10.71
N THR A 290 -0.49 15.63 11.17
CA THR A 290 -0.26 16.82 10.35
C THR A 290 1.13 16.76 9.72
N CYS A 291 1.23 16.80 8.38
CA CYS A 291 2.54 16.95 7.71
C CYS A 291 3.27 18.26 8.06
N ALA A 292 2.56 19.22 8.68
CA ALA A 292 3.11 20.50 9.14
C ALA A 292 3.82 20.42 10.51
N ASP A 293 3.68 19.31 11.25
CA ASP A 293 4.47 19.07 12.46
C ASP A 293 5.76 18.31 12.09
N PRO A 294 6.96 18.85 12.41
CA PRO A 294 8.24 18.35 11.91
C PRO A 294 8.73 17.05 12.56
N GLY A 295 7.84 16.28 13.18
CA GLY A 295 8.16 14.94 13.69
C GLY A 295 7.29 13.89 13.00
N PRO A 296 7.83 12.71 12.64
CA PRO A 296 6.95 11.55 12.54
C PRO A 296 6.15 11.44 13.85
N PRO A 297 4.94 10.84 13.88
CA PRO A 297 4.30 10.57 15.15
C PRO A 297 5.33 9.83 16.00
N GLN A 298 5.88 10.48 17.03
CA GLN A 298 7.06 9.95 17.73
C GLN A 298 6.76 8.56 18.27
N ALA A 299 5.49 8.36 18.65
CA ALA A 299 4.90 7.07 18.97
C ALA A 299 5.05 6.01 17.86
N LEU A 300 4.71 6.31 16.60
CA LEU A 300 4.76 5.34 15.50
C LEU A 300 6.21 5.05 15.06
N SER A 301 7.07 6.06 15.03
CA SER A 301 8.51 5.87 14.77
C SER A 301 9.19 5.07 15.88
N MET A 302 8.85 5.31 17.15
CA MET A 302 9.29 4.49 18.28
C MET A 302 8.74 3.07 18.20
N LEU A 303 7.48 2.91 17.80
CA LEU A 303 6.82 1.60 17.66
C LEU A 303 7.50 0.75 16.57
N LEU A 304 7.93 1.35 15.46
CA LEU A 304 8.72 0.65 14.44
C LEU A 304 10.16 0.35 14.86
N ARG A 305 10.72 1.09 15.82
CA ARG A 305 12.03 0.78 16.41
C ARG A 305 11.95 -0.40 17.39
N MET A 306 10.78 -0.62 17.99
CA MET A 306 10.49 -1.75 18.87
C MET A 306 10.18 -2.98 18.01
N LEU A 307 11.21 -3.78 17.69
CA LEU A 307 10.98 -5.14 17.20
C LEU A 307 10.18 -5.90 18.26
N GLN A 308 8.91 -6.20 17.99
CA GLN A 308 8.20 -7.19 18.77
C GLN A 308 8.63 -8.57 18.31
N GLY A 309 9.12 -9.37 19.24
CA GLY A 309 9.41 -10.77 18.98
C GLY A 309 8.11 -11.50 18.62
N ILE A 310 8.24 -12.58 17.85
CA ILE A 310 7.11 -13.47 17.58
C ILE A 310 6.58 -14.10 18.87
N ASP A 311 5.27 -14.06 19.06
CA ASP A 311 4.58 -14.75 20.13
C ASP A 311 4.14 -16.13 19.63
N LEU A 312 5.03 -17.11 19.78
CA LEU A 312 4.78 -18.49 19.37
C LEU A 312 3.63 -19.15 20.14
N GLU A 313 3.38 -18.74 21.38
CA GLU A 313 2.29 -19.27 22.20
C GLU A 313 0.95 -18.79 21.66
N GLN A 314 0.81 -17.48 21.48
CA GLN A 314 -0.39 -16.88 20.90
C GLN A 314 -0.61 -17.38 19.47
N LEU A 315 0.44 -17.50 18.66
CA LEU A 315 0.33 -18.02 17.29
C LEU A 315 -0.15 -19.48 17.29
N ALA A 316 0.37 -20.32 18.19
CA ALA A 316 -0.07 -21.70 18.33
C ALA A 316 -1.53 -21.80 18.80
N PHE A 317 -1.93 -20.95 19.75
CA PHE A 317 -3.32 -20.84 20.22
C PHE A 317 -4.27 -20.46 19.09
N LEU A 318 -3.97 -19.39 18.35
CA LEU A 318 -4.76 -18.92 17.21
C LEU A 318 -4.87 -20.01 16.13
N CYS A 319 -3.76 -20.67 15.77
CA CYS A 319 -3.79 -21.75 14.77
C CYS A 319 -4.64 -22.95 15.21
N LYS A 320 -4.54 -23.34 16.49
CA LYS A 320 -5.34 -24.43 17.05
C LYS A 320 -6.82 -24.09 17.01
N PHE A 321 -7.18 -22.89 17.46
CA PHE A 321 -8.57 -22.46 17.61
C PHE A 321 -9.24 -22.09 16.27
N ARG A 322 -8.52 -21.43 15.36
CA ARG A 322 -9.07 -20.95 14.08
C ARG A 322 -8.95 -21.95 12.95
N PHE A 323 -7.93 -22.80 12.94
CA PHE A 323 -7.71 -23.73 11.83
C PHE A 323 -7.93 -25.20 12.21
N GLY A 324 -8.25 -25.48 13.49
CA GLY A 324 -8.41 -26.84 13.98
C GLY A 324 -7.11 -27.64 13.90
N TRP A 325 -5.94 -26.99 13.98
CA TRP A 325 -4.63 -27.67 13.94
C TRP A 325 -4.30 -28.48 15.21
N SER A 326 -5.32 -28.83 15.99
CA SER A 326 -5.28 -29.79 17.07
C SER A 326 -4.71 -31.13 16.61
N ARG A 327 -4.11 -31.89 17.55
CA ARG A 327 -3.71 -33.29 17.30
C ARG A 327 -4.96 -34.10 16.96
N GLY A 328 -5.12 -34.47 15.69
CA GLY A 328 -6.15 -35.39 15.24
C GLY A 328 -5.54 -36.78 15.06
N GLY A 329 -5.66 -37.64 16.07
CA GLY A 329 -5.26 -39.05 15.94
C GLY A 329 -4.83 -39.70 17.27
N PRO A 330 -4.87 -41.04 17.35
CA PRO A 330 -4.34 -41.79 18.49
C PRO A 330 -2.83 -41.53 18.70
N PRO A 331 -2.28 -41.77 19.89
CA PRO A 331 -0.86 -41.54 20.16
C PRO A 331 0.02 -42.38 19.20
N VAL A 332 0.81 -41.68 18.38
CA VAL A 332 1.77 -42.24 17.41
C VAL A 332 3.20 -42.09 17.98
N PRO A 333 4.19 -42.91 17.57
CA PRO A 333 5.56 -42.85 18.09
C PRO A 333 6.23 -41.48 17.91
N VAL A 334 7.16 -41.14 18.81
CA VAL A 334 7.77 -39.80 18.96
C VAL A 334 8.30 -39.17 17.67
N HIS A 335 8.82 -39.96 16.73
CA HIS A 335 9.32 -39.44 15.46
C HIS A 335 8.21 -39.02 14.46
N ALA A 336 6.99 -39.54 14.61
CA ALA A 336 5.80 -39.07 13.87
C ALA A 336 5.08 -37.89 14.58
N ILE A 337 5.51 -37.54 15.80
CA ILE A 337 4.97 -36.42 16.61
C ILE A 337 5.48 -35.08 16.09
N GLU A 338 6.62 -35.03 15.40
CA GLU A 338 7.24 -33.77 14.96
C GLU A 338 6.62 -33.16 13.69
N SER A 339 5.85 -33.91 12.90
CA SER A 339 5.31 -33.44 11.61
C SER A 339 3.80 -33.22 11.59
N SER A 340 3.07 -33.56 12.66
CA SER A 340 1.61 -33.45 12.75
C SER A 340 1.16 -32.48 13.85
N GLY A 341 0.00 -31.82 13.65
CA GLY A 341 -0.56 -30.82 14.57
C GLY A 341 0.09 -29.43 14.50
N THR A 342 -0.31 -28.53 15.40
CA THR A 342 0.13 -27.12 15.38
C THR A 342 1.64 -26.95 15.40
N LEU A 343 2.36 -27.66 16.28
CA LEU A 343 3.81 -27.48 16.45
C LEU A 343 4.60 -27.88 15.20
N GLY A 344 4.31 -29.05 14.61
CA GLY A 344 4.96 -29.48 13.38
C GLY A 344 4.70 -28.54 12.20
N LYS A 345 3.48 -28.00 12.11
CA LYS A 345 3.15 -27.00 11.09
C LYS A 345 3.88 -25.68 11.30
N LEU A 346 3.95 -25.17 12.53
CA LEU A 346 4.72 -23.96 12.84
C LEU A 346 6.23 -24.16 12.60
N LYS A 347 6.78 -25.33 12.94
CA LYS A 347 8.17 -25.71 12.60
C LYS A 347 8.43 -25.60 11.11
N ASN A 348 7.51 -26.06 10.27
CA ASN A 348 7.70 -26.02 8.81
C ASN A 348 7.43 -24.65 8.18
N LEU A 349 6.53 -23.85 8.76
CA LEU A 349 6.02 -22.62 8.12
C LEU A 349 6.62 -21.33 8.67
N VAL A 350 7.15 -21.35 9.89
CA VAL A 350 7.52 -20.13 10.63
C VAL A 350 8.96 -20.16 11.12
N TYR A 351 9.54 -21.35 11.37
CA TYR A 351 10.86 -21.50 11.98
C TYR A 351 11.98 -20.82 11.20
N GLU A 352 11.98 -20.91 9.87
CA GLU A 352 12.95 -20.21 9.03
C GLU A 352 12.92 -18.70 9.26
N GLY A 353 11.73 -18.10 9.26
CA GLY A 353 11.57 -16.68 9.57
C GLY A 353 12.03 -16.32 10.97
N VAL A 354 11.78 -17.17 11.97
CA VAL A 354 12.30 -16.98 13.34
C VAL A 354 13.83 -16.94 13.35
N CYS A 355 14.49 -17.85 12.62
CA CYS A 355 15.94 -17.86 12.50
C CYS A 355 16.45 -16.57 11.82
N ILE A 356 15.86 -16.17 10.70
CA ILE A 356 16.23 -14.95 9.96
C ILE A 356 16.08 -13.72 10.86
N ARG A 357 14.94 -13.57 11.55
CA ARG A 357 14.65 -12.43 12.42
C ARG A 357 15.58 -12.37 13.63
N ASN A 358 15.90 -13.51 14.23
CA ASN A 358 16.89 -13.57 15.31
C ASN A 358 18.28 -13.18 14.82
N LEU A 359 18.71 -13.63 13.63
CA LEU A 359 19.99 -13.21 13.04
C LEU A 359 20.03 -11.69 12.79
N CYS A 360 18.93 -11.10 12.32
CA CYS A 360 18.82 -9.65 12.18
C CYS A 360 18.82 -8.91 13.54
N GLY A 361 18.22 -9.50 14.57
CA GLY A 361 18.18 -8.96 15.93
C GLY A 361 19.54 -9.00 16.65
N VAL A 362 20.31 -10.07 16.45
CA VAL A 362 21.69 -10.23 16.96
C VAL A 362 22.61 -9.13 16.41
N SER A 363 22.40 -8.69 15.17
CA SER A 363 23.13 -7.55 14.57
C SER A 363 22.78 -6.18 15.16
N ARG A 364 21.63 -6.03 15.84
CA ARG A 364 21.23 -4.79 16.53
C ARG A 364 21.74 -4.73 17.99
N LEU A 365 21.92 -5.88 18.64
CA LEU A 365 22.37 -5.97 20.05
C LEU A 365 23.84 -5.58 20.28
N TYR A 366 24.69 -5.61 19.24
CA TYR A 366 26.07 -5.11 19.33
C TYR A 366 26.17 -3.59 19.55
N HIS A 367 25.05 -2.84 19.48
CA HIS A 367 25.02 -1.40 19.74
C HIS A 367 24.39 -1.01 21.08
N VAL A 368 23.94 -1.97 21.90
CA VAL A 368 23.49 -1.69 23.29
C VAL A 368 24.60 -1.98 24.30
N ILE A 369 25.69 -2.62 23.89
CA ILE A 369 26.85 -2.93 24.74
C ILE A 369 28.15 -2.55 24.01
N VAL A 370 28.31 -1.27 23.64
CA VAL A 370 29.62 -0.60 23.47
C VAL A 370 29.47 0.85 23.89
#